data_AF-A0A8H3VWC5-F1
#
_entry.id   AF-A0A8H3VWC5-F1
#
_cell.length_a   1.000
_cell.length_b   1.000
_cell.length_c   1.000
_cell.angle_alpha   90.00
_cell.angle_beta   90.00
_cell.angle_gamma   90.00
#
_symmetry.space_group_name_H-M   'P 1'
#
loop_
_entity.id
_entity.type
_entity.pdbx_description
1 polymer ?
#
loop_
_entity_poly.entity_id
_entity_poly.type
_entity_poly.pdbx_seq_one_letter_code
_entity_poly.pdbx_strand_id
1 'polypeptide(L)' 'FFITKKDNNIKLINLYIKLNKINIKNIFILLSINKILENFTNYKIISLLDLFFFRYN' A
#
# COMPACT_ATOMS: atom_id res chain seq x y z
N PHE A 1 16.38 20.72 36.15
CA PHE A 1 15.34 20.06 35.33
C PHE A 1 15.64 18.57 35.25
N PHE A 2 15.00 17.75 36.09
CA PHE A 2 15.15 16.29 36.04
C PHE A 2 14.16 15.72 35.01
N ILE A 3 14.64 15.40 33.81
CA ILE A 3 13.89 14.55 32.88
C ILE A 3 14.01 13.13 33.43
N THR A 4 12.91 12.54 33.87
CA THR A 4 12.95 11.20 34.48
C THR A 4 13.15 10.14 33.40
N LYS A 5 13.80 9.01 33.71
CA LYS A 5 13.92 7.86 32.79
C LYS A 5 12.56 7.43 32.19
N LYS A 6 11.47 7.70 32.90
CA LYS A 6 10.08 7.44 32.50
C LYS A 6 9.67 8.27 31.26
N ASP A 7 10.11 9.52 31.16
CA ASP A 7 9.81 10.42 30.04
C ASP A 7 10.50 9.98 28.74
N ASN A 8 11.71 9.43 28.84
CA ASN A 8 12.44 8.89 27.69
C ASN A 8 11.77 7.61 27.15
N ASN A 9 11.28 6.75 28.04
CA ASN A 9 10.56 5.53 27.62
C ASN A 9 9.24 5.87 26.91
N ILE A 10 8.50 6.88 27.39
CA ILE A 10 7.27 7.35 26.75
C ILE A 10 7.56 7.94 25.36
N LYS A 11 8.65 8.71 25.21
CA LYS A 11 9.09 9.22 23.90
C LYS A 11 9.43 8.09 22.91
N LEU A 12 10.12 7.05 23.37
CA LEU A 12 10.43 5.88 22.54
C LEU A 12 9.15 5.16 22.10
N ILE A 13 8.22 4.89 23.01
CA ILE A 13 6.93 4.25 22.69
C ILE A 13 6.16 5.08 21.65
N ASN A 14 6.10 6.41 21.80
CA ASN A 14 5.46 7.28 20.82
C ASN A 14 6.15 7.26 19.45
N LEU A 15 7.49 7.19 19.41
CA LEU A 15 8.24 7.00 18.17
C LEU A 15 7.90 5.67 17.49
N TYR A 16 7.87 4.56 18.25
CA TYR A 16 7.48 3.25 17.74
C TYR A 16 6.04 3.23 17.20
N ILE A 17 5.10 3.82 17.91
CA ILE A 17 3.70 3.93 17.45
C ILE A 17 3.62 4.75 16.16
N LYS A 18 4.36 5.86 16.07
CA LYS A 18 4.37 6.73 14.88
C LYS A 18 4.97 6.00 13.67
N LEU A 19 6.06 5.27 13.85
CA LEU A 19 6.68 4.45 12.79
C LEU A 19 5.74 3.33 12.33
N ASN A 20 5.10 2.61 13.25
CA ASN A 20 4.13 1.57 12.90
C ASN A 20 2.92 2.12 12.15
N LYS A 21 2.43 3.30 12.54
CA LYS A 21 1.31 3.97 11.85
C LYS A 21 1.67 4.36 10.42
N ILE A 22 2.92 4.78 10.18
CA ILE A 22 3.43 5.07 8.84
C ILE A 22 3.54 3.78 8.02
N ASN A 23 4.06 2.70 8.60
CA ASN A 23 4.17 1.41 7.91
C ASN A 23 2.81 0.84 7.50
N ILE A 24 1.80 0.90 8.38
CA ILE A 24 0.45 0.44 8.05
C ILE A 24 -0.15 1.26 6.90
N LYS A 25 0.04 2.58 6.91
CA LYS A 25 -0.42 3.45 5.82
C LYS A 25 0.25 3.09 4.49
N ASN A 26 1.55 2.80 4.51
CA ASN A 26 2.30 2.40 3.31
C ASN A 26 1.82 1.04 2.77
N ILE A 27 1.51 0.07 3.63
CA ILE A 27 0.95 -1.24 3.23
C ILE A 27 -0.41 -1.05 2.52
N PHE A 28 -1.27 -0.17 3.05
CA PHE A 28 -2.56 0.14 2.43
C PHE A 28 -2.41 0.77 1.04
N ILE A 29 -1.45 1.69 0.89
CA ILE A 29 -1.13 2.30 -0.42
C ILE A 29 -0.64 1.24 -1.40
N LEU A 30 0.24 0.33 -0.96
CA LEU A 30 0.76 -0.73 -1.80
C LEU A 30 -0.34 -1.70 -2.28
N LEU A 31 -1.25 -2.08 -1.38
CA LEU A 31 -2.41 -2.92 -1.71
C LEU A 31 -3.35 -2.25 -2.73
N SER A 32 -3.58 -0.95 -2.58
CA SER A 32 -4.44 -0.21 -3.52
C SER A 32 -3.78 -0.03 -4.88
N ILE A 33 -2.45 0.19 -4.94
CA ILE A 33 -1.70 0.20 -6.20
C ILE A 33 -1.75 -1.17 -6.88
N ASN A 34 -1.55 -2.27 -6.15
CA ASN A 34 -1.62 -3.62 -6.71
C ASN A 34 -3.00 -3.93 -7.29
N LYS A 35 -4.08 -3.55 -6.59
CA LYS A 35 -5.44 -3.74 -7.07
C LYS A 35 -5.75 -2.91 -8.33
N ILE A 36 -5.22 -1.70 -8.41
CA ILE A 36 -5.33 -0.87 -9.61
C ILE A 36 -4.58 -1.53 -10.77
N LEU A 37 -3.33 -1.97 -10.54
CA LEU A 37 -2.53 -2.66 -11.56
C LEU A 37 -3.21 -3.93 -12.08
N GLU A 38 -3.77 -4.75 -11.18
CA GLU A 38 -4.51 -5.97 -11.53
C GLU A 38 -5.72 -5.66 -12.42
N ASN A 39 -6.49 -4.62 -12.09
CA ASN A 39 -7.60 -4.18 -12.92
C ASN A 39 -7.10 -3.71 -14.30
N PHE A 40 -6.04 -2.88 -14.36
CA PHE A 40 -5.47 -2.43 -15.63
C PHE A 40 -4.96 -3.59 -16.50
N THR A 41 -4.36 -4.62 -15.90
CA THR A 41 -3.94 -5.82 -16.64
C THR A 41 -5.14 -6.61 -17.16
N ASN A 42 -6.19 -6.77 -16.36
CA ASN A 42 -7.41 -7.46 -16.78
C ASN A 42 -8.10 -6.74 -17.94
N TYR A 43 -8.22 -5.41 -17.89
CA TYR A 43 -8.76 -4.63 -19.01
C TYR A 43 -7.92 -4.77 -20.29
N LYS A 44 -6.59 -4.78 -20.19
CA LYS A 44 -5.72 -5.02 -21.35
C LYS A 44 -5.91 -6.41 -21.94
N ILE A 45 -6.04 -7.43 -21.10
CA ILE A 45 -6.27 -8.82 -21.53
C ILE A 45 -7.62 -8.94 -22.26
N ILE A 46 -8.68 -8.36 -21.70
CA ILE A 46 -10.01 -8.33 -22.32
C ILE A 46 -9.95 -7.61 -23.67
N SER A 47 -9.33 -6.43 -23.73
CA SER A 47 -9.19 -5.69 -24.99
C SER A 47 -8.40 -6.45 -26.06
N LEU A 48 -7.38 -7.22 -25.67
CA LEU A 48 -6.63 -8.09 -26.58
C LEU A 48 -7.47 -9.26 -27.07
N LEU A 49 -8.26 -9.87 -26.20
CA LEU A 49 -9.18 -10.96 -26.53
C LEU A 49 -10.27 -10.49 -27.50
N ASP A 50 -10.86 -9.33 -27.26
CA ASP A 50 -11.85 -8.72 -28.16
C ASP A 50 -11.23 -8.49 -29.55
N LEU A 51 -10.02 -7.94 -29.61
CA LEU A 51 -9.31 -7.70 -30.88
C LEU A 51 -8.97 -9.00 -31.62
N PHE A 52 -8.63 -10.07 -30.90
CA PHE A 52 -8.43 -11.40 -31.48
C PHE A 52 -9.74 -11.97 -32.03
N PHE A 53 -10.84 -11.87 -31.29
CA PHE A 53 -12.16 -12.34 -31.73
C PHE A 53 -12.61 -11.64 -33.02
N PHE A 54 -12.41 -10.33 -33.14
CA PHE A 54 -12.76 -9.56 -34.35
C PHE A 54 -11.88 -9.86 -35.56
N ARG A 55 -10.67 -10.40 -35.38
CA ARG A 55 -9.73 -10.65 -36.48
C ARG A 55 -9.88 -12.04 -37.10
N TYR A 56 -10.42 -13.00 -36.35
CA TYR A 56 -10.47 -14.42 -36.74
C TYR A 56 -11.89 -14.98 -36.91
N ASN A 57 -12.94 -14.17 -36.69
CA ASN A 57 -14.30 -14.38 -37.20
C ASN A 57 -14.55 -13.45 -38.40
#